data_AF-A0A3G6URK7-F1
#
_entry.id   AF-A0A3G6URK7-F1
#
_cell.length_a   1.000
_cell.length_b   1.000
_cell.length_c   1.000
_cell.angle_alpha   90.00
_cell.angle_beta   90.00
_cell.angle_gamma   90.00
#
_symmetry.space_group_name_H-M   'P 1'
#
loop_
_entity.id
_entity.type
_entity.pdbx_description
1 polymer ?
#
loop_
_entity_poly.entity_id
_entity_poly.type
_entity_poly.pdbx_seq_one_letter_code
_entity_poly.pdbx_strand_id
1 'polypeptide(L)'
;MSEEKKKLYLYLAAGTAGNIMVGLGILQYFIARQDADVYFLPLIGFALVTNYIYFLEKKAGVGKKVIWIQSGAAILIFGAALLFL
;
A
#
# COMPACT_ATOMS: atom_id res chain seq x y z
N MET A 1 3.14 23.45 -11.05
CA MET A 1 2.97 22.06 -11.56
C MET A 1 2.04 22.09 -12.75
N SER A 2 2.32 21.32 -13.80
CA SER A 2 1.37 21.13 -14.91
C SER A 2 0.13 20.37 -14.45
N GLU A 3 -0.99 20.56 -15.13
CA GLU A 3 -2.26 19.87 -14.82
C GLU A 3 -2.13 18.34 -14.90
N GLU A 4 -1.33 17.83 -15.84
CA GLU A 4 -1.02 16.40 -15.94
C GLU A 4 -0.27 15.87 -14.72
N LYS A 5 0.70 16.63 -14.20
CA LYS A 5 1.42 16.25 -12.98
C LYS A 5 0.49 16.26 -11.77
N LYS A 6 -0.41 17.24 -11.65
CA LYS A 6 -1.41 17.27 -10.57
C LYS A 6 -2.31 16.03 -10.62
N LYS A 7 -2.83 15.68 -11.79
CA LYS A 7 -3.63 14.46 -12.00
C LYS A 7 -2.85 13.20 -11.62
N LEU A 8 -1.59 13.10 -12.04
CA LEU A 8 -0.71 11.99 -11.66
C LEU A 8 -0.59 11.84 -10.13
N TYR A 9 -0.30 12.93 -9.41
CA TYR A 9 -0.17 12.89 -7.95
C TYR A 9 -1.49 12.57 -7.23
N LEU A 10 -2.63 12.96 -7.78
CA LEU A 10 -3.94 12.57 -7.25
C LEU A 10 -4.18 11.06 -7.36
N TYR A 11 -3.91 10.48 -8.54
CA TYR A 11 -4.01 9.03 -8.73
C TYR A 11 -3.00 8.26 -7.89
N LEU A 12 -1.79 8.80 -7.73
CA LEU A 12 -0.77 8.26 -6.85
C LEU A 12 -1.25 8.21 -5.39
N ALA A 13 -1.82 9.31 -4.89
CA ALA A 13 -2.36 9.38 -3.54
C ALA A 13 -3.53 8.40 -3.34
N ALA A 14 -4.46 8.33 -4.29
CA ALA A 14 -5.58 7.39 -4.24
C ALA A 14 -5.10 5.92 -4.27
N GLY A 15 -4.13 5.60 -5.14
CA GLY A 15 -3.53 4.27 -5.25
C GLY A 15 -2.81 3.85 -3.97
N THR A 16 -2.01 4.75 -3.38
CA THR A 16 -1.35 4.50 -2.09
C THR A 16 -2.37 4.31 -0.95
N ALA A 17 -3.38 5.18 -0.86
CA ALA A 17 -4.40 5.07 0.17
C ALA A 17 -5.18 3.74 0.06
N GLY A 18 -5.60 3.37 -1.15
CA GLY A 18 -6.27 2.09 -1.39
C GLY A 18 -5.39 0.90 -1.02
N ASN A 19 -4.11 0.92 -1.39
CA ASN A 19 -3.17 -0.15 -1.02
C ASN A 19 -3.00 -0.26 0.50
N ILE A 20 -2.89 0.87 1.21
CA ILE A 20 -2.84 0.90 2.68
C ILE A 20 -4.12 0.31 3.28
N MET A 21 -5.30 0.68 2.79
CA MET A 21 -6.58 0.14 3.28
C MET A 21 -6.67 -1.37 3.10
N VAL A 22 -6.21 -1.90 1.96
CA VAL A 22 -6.14 -3.36 1.74
C VAL A 22 -5.20 -4.02 2.76
N GLY A 23 -4.01 -3.47 2.97
CA GLY A 23 -3.06 -3.97 3.96
C GLY A 23 -3.63 -3.97 5.38
N LEU A 24 -4.32 -2.90 5.78
CA LEU A 24 -5.00 -2.79 7.07
C LEU A 24 -6.13 -3.81 7.22
N GLY A 25 -6.93 -4.03 6.17
CA GLY A 25 -7.99 -5.04 6.17
C GLY A 25 -7.44 -6.46 6.36
N ILE A 26 -6.30 -6.76 5.72
CA ILE A 26 -5.58 -8.03 5.92
C ILE A 26 -5.08 -8.16 7.36
N LEU A 27 -4.47 -7.10 7.92
CA LEU A 27 -4.00 -7.09 9.31
C LEU A 27 -5.15 -7.28 10.31
N GLN A 28 -6.26 -6.56 10.12
CA GLN A 28 -7.45 -6.71 10.97
C GLN A 28 -8.00 -8.14 10.91
N TYR A 29 -8.06 -8.72 9.70
CA TYR A 29 -8.47 -10.11 9.51
C TYR A 29 -7.55 -11.10 10.24
N PHE A 30 -6.23 -10.88 10.21
CA PHE A 30 -5.25 -11.71 10.92
C PHE A 30 -5.34 -11.63 12.43
N ILE A 31 -5.65 -10.47 12.98
CA ILE A 31 -5.78 -10.32 14.42
C ILE A 31 -7.11 -10.94 14.90
N ALA A 32 -8.17 -10.83 14.09
CA ALA A 32 -9.49 -11.33 14.43
C ALA A 32 -9.66 -12.85 14.28
N ARG A 33 -8.88 -13.52 13.42
CA ARG A 33 -8.93 -14.98 13.24
C ARG A 33 -7.56 -15.58 13.53
N GLN A 34 -7.48 -16.54 14.46
CA GLN A 34 -6.23 -17.21 14.85
C GLN A 34 -5.91 -18.47 14.00
N ASP A 35 -6.76 -18.85 13.04
CA ASP A 35 -6.61 -20.04 12.19
C ASP A 35 -5.54 -19.91 11.09
N ALA A 36 -4.27 -20.18 11.41
CA ALA A 36 -3.06 -19.97 10.60
C ALA A 36 -3.16 -20.36 9.09
N ASP A 37 -4.04 -21.29 8.74
CA ASP A 37 -4.06 -21.97 7.44
C ASP A 37 -4.69 -21.16 6.30
N VAL A 38 -5.43 -20.08 6.58
CA VAL A 38 -6.17 -19.30 5.54
C VAL A 38 -5.42 -18.02 5.10
N TYR A 39 -4.17 -17.83 5.55
CA TYR A 39 -3.54 -16.50 5.59
C TYR A 39 -2.49 -16.20 4.52
N PHE A 40 -1.96 -17.22 3.86
CA PHE A 40 -0.92 -17.04 2.85
C PHE A 40 -1.42 -16.31 1.60
N LEU A 41 -2.65 -16.60 1.16
CA LEU A 41 -3.16 -16.08 -0.10
C LEU A 41 -3.38 -14.55 -0.09
N PRO A 42 -3.98 -13.93 0.94
CA PRO A 42 -4.10 -12.46 1.01
C PRO A 42 -2.75 -11.75 1.05
N LEU A 43 -1.76 -12.28 1.78
CA LEU A 43 -0.41 -11.70 1.86
C LEU A 43 0.31 -11.75 0.52
N ILE A 44 0.27 -12.89 -0.15
CA ILE A 44 0.86 -13.05 -1.48
C ILE A 44 0.17 -12.10 -2.47
N GLY A 45 -1.16 -12.06 -2.47
CA GLY A 45 -1.92 -11.15 -3.32
C GLY A 45 -1.56 -9.67 -3.08
N PHE A 46 -1.48 -9.27 -1.82
CA PHE A 46 -1.08 -7.92 -1.43
C PHE A 46 0.33 -7.58 -1.91
N ALA A 47 1.28 -8.50 -1.74
CA ALA A 47 2.66 -8.31 -2.21
C ALA A 47 2.73 -8.19 -3.74
N LEU A 48 1.99 -9.02 -4.48
CA LEU A 48 1.93 -8.96 -5.94
C LEU A 48 1.34 -7.64 -6.45
N VAL A 49 0.20 -7.22 -5.87
CA VAL A 49 -0.45 -5.95 -6.25
C VAL A 49 0.44 -4.75 -5.90
N THR A 50 1.05 -4.74 -4.71
CA THR A 50 1.97 -3.68 -4.31
C THR A 50 3.18 -3.57 -5.26
N ASN A 51 3.76 -4.70 -5.67
CA ASN A 51 4.84 -4.71 -6.66
C ASN A 51 4.38 -4.23 -8.04
N TYR A 52 3.17 -4.60 -8.46
CA TYR A 52 2.61 -4.12 -9.71
C TYR A 52 2.37 -2.60 -9.69
N ILE A 53 1.84 -2.05 -8.59
CA ILE A 53 1.68 -0.61 -8.38
C ILE A 53 3.05 0.09 -8.46
N TYR A 54 4.07 -0.44 -7.77
CA TYR A 54 5.44 0.07 -7.84
C TYR A 54 5.99 0.12 -9.28
N PHE A 55 5.74 -0.93 -10.06
CA PHE A 55 6.10 -0.95 -11.48
C PHE A 55 5.39 0.15 -12.27
N LEU A 56 4.09 0.36 -12.05
CA LEU A 56 3.31 1.42 -12.71
C LEU A 56 3.80 2.82 -12.32
N GLU A 57 4.14 3.05 -11.05
CA GLU A 57 4.68 4.33 -10.57
C GLU A 57 6.01 4.66 -11.26
N LYS A 58 6.91 3.68 -11.37
CA LYS A 58 8.16 3.85 -12.13
C LYS A 58 7.90 4.13 -13.60
N LYS A 59 6.97 3.40 -14.22
CA LYS A 59 6.61 3.59 -15.64
C LYS A 59 5.99 4.98 -15.90
N ALA A 60 5.28 5.54 -14.92
CA ALA A 60 4.72 6.88 -14.97
C ALA A 60 5.74 8.00 -14.69
N GLY A 61 7.01 7.66 -14.49
CA GLY A 61 8.08 8.64 -14.23
C GLY A 61 8.06 9.21 -12.82
N VAL A 62 7.41 8.55 -11.86
CA VAL A 62 7.39 8.96 -10.46
C VAL A 62 8.80 8.84 -9.88
N GLY A 63 9.28 9.92 -9.28
CA GLY A 63 10.62 9.96 -8.70
C GLY A 63 10.76 8.97 -7.55
N LYS A 64 11.90 8.27 -7.50
CA LYS A 64 12.23 7.30 -6.44
C LYS A 64 12.00 7.85 -5.02
N LYS A 65 12.31 9.13 -4.77
CA LYS A 65 12.08 9.79 -3.47
C LYS A 65 10.62 9.75 -3.03
N VAL A 66 9.68 9.98 -3.95
CA VAL A 66 8.24 9.98 -3.66
C VAL A 66 7.77 8.58 -3.26
N ILE A 67 8.17 7.56 -4.03
CA ILE A 67 7.84 6.16 -3.78
C ILE A 67 8.36 5.71 -2.40
N TRP A 68 9.58 6.13 -2.03
CA TRP A 68 10.15 5.82 -0.70
C TRP A 68 9.40 6.50 0.44
N ILE A 69 8.98 7.77 0.28
CA ILE A 69 8.16 8.46 1.28
C ILE A 69 6.83 7.74 1.47
N GLN A 70 6.17 7.32 0.39
CA GLN A 70 4.92 6.58 0.45
C GLN A 70 5.08 5.21 1.13
N SER A 71 6.14 4.49 0.79
CA SER A 71 6.47 3.21 1.42
C SER A 71 6.74 3.38 2.92
N GLY A 72 7.49 4.42 3.29
CA GLY A 72 7.76 4.77 4.69
C GLY A 72 6.48 5.13 5.45
N ALA A 73 5.59 5.93 4.85
CA ALA A 73 4.30 6.28 5.44
C ALA A 73 3.41 5.04 5.63
N ALA A 74 3.35 4.14 4.64
CA ALA A 74 2.61 2.89 4.75
C ALA A 74 3.13 1.99 5.88
N ILE A 75 4.45 1.83 6.00
CA ILE A 75 5.09 1.07 7.09
C ILE A 75 4.75 1.68 8.45
N LEU A 76 4.84 3.01 8.58
CA LEU A 76 4.48 3.71 9.82
C LEU A 76 3.01 3.52 10.18
N ILE A 77 2.11 3.60 9.20
CA ILE A 77 0.67 3.39 9.41
C ILE A 77 0.39 1.94 9.84
N PHE A 78 1.00 0.96 9.19
CA PHE A 78 0.85 -0.45 9.58
C PHE A 78 1.40 -0.71 10.98
N GLY A 79 2.59 -0.17 11.31
CA GLY A 79 3.17 -0.29 12.64
C GLY A 79 2.31 0.38 13.72
N ALA A 80 1.76 1.57 13.45
CA ALA A 80 0.85 2.24 14.36
C ALA A 80 -0.48 1.48 14.51
N ALA A 81 -1.03 0.92 13.43
CA ALA A 81 -2.27 0.15 13.48
C ALA A 81 -2.17 -1.07 14.41
N LEU A 82 -0.99 -1.71 14.48
CA LEU A 82 -0.74 -2.81 15.43
C LEU A 82 -0.80 -2.39 16.91
N LEU A 83 -0.75 -1.10 17.23
CA LEU A 83 -0.93 -0.61 18.62
C LEU A 83 -2.40 -0.50 19.02
N PHE A 84 -3.32 -0.48 18.06
CA PHE A 84 -4.75 -0.25 18.27
C PHE A 84 -5.63 -1.46 17.92
N LEU A 85 -5.07 -2.45 17.22
CA LEU A 85 -5.71 -3.72 16.87
C LEU A 85 -5.26 -4.81 17.83
#